data_AF-A0A841BJQ9-F1
#
_entry.id   AF-A0A841BJQ9-F1
#
_cell.length_a   1.000
_cell.length_b   1.000
_cell.length_c   1.000
_cell.angle_alpha   90.00
_cell.angle_beta   90.00
_cell.angle_gamma   90.00
#
_symmetry.space_group_name_H-M   'P 1'
#
loop_
_entity.id
_entity.type
_entity.pdbx_description
1 polymer ?
#
loop_
_entity_poly.entity_id
_entity_poly.type
_entity_poly.pdbx_seq_one_letter_code
_entity_poly.pdbx_strand_id
1 'polypeptide(L)'
;MLEATKTSVWKNRYAISADGRPLAVWDGSLWTAGGTFELGGRRYRVRGNMWGSTYGMVDQDDTPVAAARRVGRKSWTVEAGGQTYAFHRASLWRDEQELRSADGRRLGSVRRTSMWRGDAVADLPSLQLPVQIFVLAVVLTMWDSSSATGAAGAVAAAG
;
A
#
# COMPACT_ATOMS: atom_id res chain seq x y z
N MET A 1 8.73 -9.54 -8.71
CA MET A 1 8.95 -8.34 -7.84
C MET A 1 8.04 -7.22 -8.33
N LEU A 2 7.31 -6.53 -7.44
CA LEU A 2 6.48 -5.37 -7.81
C LEU A 2 7.21 -4.06 -7.54
N GLU A 3 7.13 -3.14 -8.49
CA GLU A 3 7.70 -1.80 -8.44
C GLU A 3 6.58 -0.78 -8.64
N ALA A 4 6.49 0.19 -7.75
CA ALA A 4 5.67 1.38 -7.94
C ALA A 4 6.59 2.56 -8.24
N THR A 5 6.39 3.20 -9.39
CA THR A 5 7.10 4.41 -9.79
C THR A 5 6.12 5.57 -9.83
N LYS A 6 6.44 6.69 -9.18
CA LYS A 6 5.57 7.87 -9.22
C LYS A 6 5.65 8.52 -10.60
N THR A 7 4.54 8.56 -11.32
CA THR A 7 4.44 9.16 -12.67
C THR A 7 3.97 10.61 -12.63
N SER A 8 3.33 11.05 -11.55
CA SER A 8 2.95 12.47 -11.40
C SER A 8 3.03 12.93 -9.94
N VAL A 9 3.81 13.98 -9.70
CA VAL A 9 4.01 14.62 -8.39
C VAL A 9 2.75 15.36 -7.94
N TRP A 10 1.92 15.84 -8.88
CA TRP A 10 0.78 16.71 -8.59
C TRP A 10 -0.54 15.96 -8.36
N LYS A 11 -0.68 14.73 -8.86
CA LYS A 11 -1.91 13.90 -8.70
C LYS A 11 -1.68 12.58 -7.94
N ASN A 12 -0.53 12.43 -7.27
CA ASN A 12 -0.15 11.18 -6.59
C ASN A 12 -0.40 9.92 -7.46
N ARG A 13 -0.08 10.00 -8.75
CA ARG A 13 -0.25 8.89 -9.69
C ARG A 13 1.00 8.01 -9.69
N TYR A 14 0.82 6.70 -9.54
CA TYR A 14 1.88 5.70 -9.55
C TYR A 14 1.66 4.72 -10.71
N ALA A 15 2.68 4.46 -11.51
CA ALA A 15 2.69 3.31 -12.40
C ALA A 15 3.18 2.11 -11.59
N ILE A 16 2.42 1.01 -11.61
CA ILE A 16 2.79 -0.23 -10.96
C ILE A 16 3.23 -1.20 -12.04
N SER A 17 4.45 -1.71 -11.90
CA SER A 17 5.06 -2.68 -12.79
C SER A 17 5.47 -3.92 -12.01
N ALA A 18 5.37 -5.11 -12.61
CA ALA A 18 6.04 -6.30 -12.07
C ALA A 18 7.12 -6.75 -13.03
N ASP A 19 8.34 -6.94 -12.50
CA ASP A 19 9.48 -7.42 -13.28
C ASP A 19 9.68 -6.63 -14.59
N GLY A 20 9.56 -5.29 -14.50
CA GLY A 20 9.68 -4.36 -15.63
C GLY A 20 8.47 -4.26 -16.57
N ARG A 21 7.40 -5.02 -16.33
CA ARG A 21 6.17 -4.98 -17.15
C ARG A 21 5.10 -4.11 -16.49
N PRO A 22 4.54 -3.11 -17.18
CA PRO A 22 3.46 -2.30 -16.62
C PRO A 22 2.22 -3.17 -16.38
N LEU A 23 1.74 -3.17 -15.14
CA LEU A 23 0.59 -3.96 -14.72
C LEU A 23 -0.66 -3.12 -14.51
N ALA A 24 -0.49 -1.96 -13.88
CA ALA A 24 -1.60 -1.09 -13.52
C ALA A 24 -1.14 0.36 -13.36
N VAL A 25 -2.06 1.29 -13.58
CA VAL A 25 -1.88 2.70 -13.22
C VAL A 25 -2.73 2.99 -11.99
N TRP A 26 -2.14 3.66 -11.03
CA TRP A 26 -2.69 3.93 -9.71
C TRP A 26 -2.86 5.42 -9.49
N ASP A 27 -4.03 5.87 -9.05
CA ASP A 27 -4.29 7.29 -8.78
C ASP A 27 -4.52 7.50 -7.26
N GLY A 28 -3.52 8.10 -6.59
CA GLY A 28 -3.47 8.22 -5.14
C GLY A 28 -4.34 9.34 -4.56
N SER A 29 -4.82 10.28 -5.38
CA SER A 29 -5.74 11.35 -4.93
C SER A 29 -7.07 10.82 -4.37
N LEU A 30 -7.43 9.58 -4.66
CA LEU A 30 -8.69 8.97 -4.24
C LEU A 30 -8.57 8.15 -2.95
N TRP A 31 -7.36 7.90 -2.42
CA TRP A 31 -7.16 6.85 -1.41
C TRP A 31 -7.84 7.03 -0.05
N THR A 32 -7.94 8.26 0.45
CA THR A 32 -8.68 8.56 1.69
C THR A 32 -10.17 8.23 1.58
N ALA A 33 -10.71 8.19 0.35
CA ALA A 33 -12.09 7.82 0.03
C ALA A 33 -12.23 6.42 -0.62
N GLY A 34 -11.12 5.76 -0.99
CA GLY A 34 -11.08 4.55 -1.80
C GLY A 34 -10.74 4.81 -3.28
N GLY A 35 -10.25 3.81 -4.01
CA GLY A 35 -9.80 3.97 -5.40
C GLY A 35 -10.20 2.80 -6.29
N THR A 36 -9.92 2.88 -7.59
CA THR A 36 -10.06 1.74 -8.51
C THR A 36 -8.79 1.53 -9.30
N PHE A 37 -8.45 0.29 -9.59
CA PHE A 37 -7.37 -0.06 -10.51
C PHE A 37 -7.82 -1.21 -11.42
N GLU A 38 -7.17 -1.34 -12.57
CA GLU A 38 -7.42 -2.44 -13.49
C GLU A 38 -6.16 -3.30 -13.59
N LEU A 39 -6.34 -4.61 -13.58
CA LEU A 39 -5.27 -5.58 -13.69
C LEU A 39 -5.71 -6.72 -14.60
N GLY A 40 -5.01 -6.94 -15.70
CA GLY A 40 -5.32 -8.01 -16.65
C GLY A 40 -6.76 -7.96 -17.18
N GLY A 41 -7.30 -6.75 -17.39
CA GLY A 41 -8.68 -6.54 -17.85
C GLY A 41 -9.77 -6.68 -16.77
N ARG A 42 -9.40 -6.98 -15.51
CA ARG A 42 -10.32 -7.01 -14.37
C ARG A 42 -10.22 -5.73 -13.58
N ARG A 43 -11.37 -5.13 -13.27
CA ARG A 43 -11.44 -3.93 -12.44
C ARG A 43 -11.55 -4.30 -10.98
N TYR A 44 -10.74 -3.66 -10.16
CA TYR A 44 -10.74 -3.80 -8.71
C TYR A 44 -11.08 -2.46 -8.07
N ARG A 45 -11.90 -2.50 -7.02
CA ARG A 45 -12.33 -1.33 -6.27
C ARG A 45 -11.86 -1.46 -4.83
N VAL A 46 -11.07 -0.49 -4.41
CA VAL A 46 -10.60 -0.32 -3.04
C VAL A 46 -11.51 0.69 -2.33
N ARG A 47 -11.93 0.38 -1.11
CA ARG A 47 -12.68 1.28 -0.23
C ARG A 47 -11.90 1.46 1.06
N GLY A 48 -11.53 2.69 1.37
CA GLY A 48 -10.93 3.05 2.65
C GLY A 48 -12.00 3.58 3.61
N ASN A 49 -11.75 3.50 4.91
CA ASN A 49 -12.48 4.34 5.87
C ASN A 49 -11.85 5.74 5.91
N MET A 50 -12.65 6.73 6.32
CA MET A 50 -12.24 8.15 6.39
C MET A 50 -11.03 8.39 7.33
N TRP A 51 -10.72 7.41 8.18
CA TRP A 51 -9.63 7.44 9.16
C TRP A 51 -8.36 6.70 8.69
N GLY A 52 -8.35 6.17 7.47
CA GLY A 52 -7.19 5.50 6.87
C GLY A 52 -6.66 4.29 7.63
N SER A 53 -7.48 3.66 8.49
CA SER A 53 -7.07 2.55 9.37
C SER A 53 -7.57 1.18 8.89
N THR A 54 -8.59 1.17 8.03
CA THR A 54 -9.15 -0.05 7.44
C THR A 54 -9.42 0.19 5.96
N TYR A 55 -9.02 -0.77 5.13
CA TYR A 55 -9.24 -0.74 3.70
C TYR A 55 -9.78 -2.10 3.25
N GLY A 56 -10.77 -2.10 2.37
CA GLY A 56 -11.28 -3.28 1.70
C GLY A 56 -11.03 -3.20 0.20
N MET A 57 -10.85 -4.34 -0.45
CA MET A 57 -10.77 -4.45 -1.89
C MET A 57 -11.78 -5.48 -2.36
N VAL A 58 -12.58 -5.08 -3.34
CA VAL A 58 -13.53 -5.93 -4.06
C VAL A 58 -13.15 -6.00 -5.53
N ASP A 59 -13.54 -7.07 -6.21
CA ASP A 59 -13.43 -7.17 -7.66
C ASP A 59 -14.61 -6.47 -8.37
N GLN A 60 -14.69 -6.67 -9.69
CA GLN A 60 -15.72 -6.11 -10.56
C GLN A 60 -17.12 -6.65 -10.27
N ASP A 61 -17.21 -7.83 -9.64
CA ASP A 61 -18.45 -8.49 -9.23
C ASP A 61 -18.80 -8.13 -7.77
N ASP A 62 -18.12 -7.12 -7.20
CA ASP A 62 -18.20 -6.67 -5.80
C ASP A 62 -17.88 -7.80 -4.79
N THR A 63 -17.12 -8.82 -5.21
CA THR A 63 -16.65 -9.91 -4.35
C THR A 63 -15.44 -9.46 -3.54
N PRO A 64 -15.41 -9.67 -2.20
CA PRO A 64 -14.25 -9.30 -1.38
C PRO A 64 -13.01 -10.12 -1.73
N VAL A 65 -11.96 -9.43 -2.16
CA VAL A 65 -10.67 -10.04 -2.54
C VAL A 65 -9.66 -9.91 -1.41
N ALA A 66 -9.60 -8.74 -0.76
CA ALA A 66 -8.70 -8.48 0.36
C ALA A 66 -9.26 -7.43 1.33
N ALA A 67 -8.81 -7.47 2.58
CA ALA A 67 -9.12 -6.45 3.59
C ALA A 67 -7.90 -6.19 4.49
N ALA A 68 -7.46 -4.94 4.59
CA ALA A 68 -6.44 -4.49 5.51
C ALA A 68 -7.07 -3.85 6.75
N ARG A 69 -6.54 -4.18 7.94
CA ARG A 69 -7.02 -3.68 9.23
C ARG A 69 -5.87 -3.14 10.08
N ARG A 70 -6.18 -2.12 10.89
CA ARG A 70 -5.25 -1.43 11.81
C ARG A 70 -4.05 -0.81 11.09
N VAL A 71 -4.22 -0.41 9.84
CA VAL A 71 -3.18 0.25 9.04
C VAL A 71 -2.67 1.50 9.76
N GLY A 72 -1.36 1.72 9.74
CA GLY A 72 -0.69 2.83 10.45
C GLY A 72 -0.23 2.49 11.88
N ARG A 73 -0.58 1.33 12.42
CA ARG A 73 -0.04 0.83 13.69
C ARG A 73 1.30 0.10 13.47
N LYS A 74 2.04 -0.15 14.56
CA LYS A 74 3.31 -0.93 14.54
C LYS A 74 3.13 -2.32 13.92
N SER A 75 1.95 -2.91 14.13
CA SER A 75 1.49 -4.14 13.50
C SER A 75 0.10 -3.93 12.92
N TRP A 76 -0.12 -4.44 11.72
CA TRP A 76 -1.39 -4.38 11.01
C TRP A 76 -1.58 -5.68 10.22
N THR A 77 -2.79 -5.98 9.78
CA THR A 77 -3.11 -7.27 9.15
C THR A 77 -3.79 -7.10 7.82
N VAL A 78 -3.62 -8.09 6.95
CA VAL A 78 -4.30 -8.22 5.66
C VAL A 78 -4.95 -9.58 5.59
N GLU A 79 -6.25 -9.60 5.40
CA GLU A 79 -7.04 -10.80 5.11
C GLU A 79 -7.17 -10.91 3.59
N ALA A 80 -6.77 -12.03 3.00
CA ALA A 80 -6.94 -12.31 1.57
C ALA A 80 -7.00 -13.82 1.32
N GLY A 81 -7.88 -14.26 0.42
CA GLY A 81 -8.00 -15.69 0.08
C GLY A 81 -8.30 -16.60 1.29
N GLY A 82 -9.00 -16.09 2.30
CA GLY A 82 -9.29 -16.81 3.55
C GLY A 82 -8.11 -16.92 4.53
N GLN A 83 -6.97 -16.31 4.23
CA GLN A 83 -5.81 -16.27 5.13
C GLN A 83 -5.59 -14.87 5.69
N THR A 84 -5.13 -14.81 6.93
CA THR A 84 -4.73 -13.55 7.59
C THR A 84 -3.20 -13.47 7.62
N TYR A 85 -2.68 -12.43 7.01
CA TYR A 85 -1.26 -12.12 6.99
C TYR A 85 -0.98 -10.93 7.90
N ALA A 86 0.07 -11.05 8.72
CA ALA A 86 0.45 -9.99 9.65
C ALA A 86 1.64 -9.21 9.08
N PHE A 87 1.47 -7.90 8.98
CA PHE A 87 2.56 -6.99 8.65
C PHE A 87 3.12 -6.39 9.93
N HIS A 88 4.44 -6.43 10.03
CA HIS A 88 5.16 -5.81 11.14
C HIS A 88 6.15 -4.79 10.60
N ARG A 89 6.11 -3.58 11.19
CA ARG A 89 7.10 -2.55 10.90
C ARG A 89 8.44 -2.96 11.52
N ALA A 90 9.45 -3.20 10.69
CA ALA A 90 10.77 -3.63 11.17
C ALA A 90 11.47 -2.54 11.99
N SER A 91 11.26 -1.26 11.65
CA SER A 91 11.80 -0.14 12.43
C SER A 91 11.01 1.16 12.24
N LEU A 92 10.96 2.03 13.26
CA LEU A 92 10.38 3.37 13.18
C LEU A 92 11.13 4.30 12.20
N TRP A 93 12.39 3.98 11.91
CA TRP A 93 13.28 4.77 11.07
C TRP A 93 13.50 4.19 9.66
N ARG A 94 13.15 2.92 9.44
CA ARG A 94 13.27 2.27 8.13
C ARG A 94 11.87 2.15 7.52
N ASP A 95 11.72 2.67 6.31
CA ASP A 95 10.53 2.50 5.48
C ASP A 95 10.43 1.07 4.93
N GLU A 96 10.50 0.07 5.82
CA GLU A 96 10.42 -1.35 5.50
C GLU A 96 9.35 -2.03 6.36
N GLN A 97 8.47 -2.75 5.69
CA GLN A 97 7.39 -3.56 6.26
C GLN A 97 7.67 -5.02 5.93
N GLU A 98 7.74 -5.87 6.95
CA GLU A 98 7.87 -7.31 6.75
C GLU A 98 6.49 -7.97 6.79
N LEU A 99 6.24 -8.85 5.81
CA LEU A 99 5.09 -9.73 5.85
C LEU A 99 5.45 -11.01 6.62
N ARG A 100 4.63 -11.36 7.61
CA ARG A 100 4.75 -12.58 8.39
C ARG A 100 3.50 -13.44 8.28
N SER A 101 3.71 -14.75 8.20
CA SER A 101 2.65 -15.76 8.38
C SER A 101 2.14 -15.75 9.82
N ALA A 102 0.99 -16.39 10.05
CA ALA A 102 0.49 -16.69 11.39
C ALA A 102 1.55 -17.44 12.25
N ASP A 103 2.37 -18.27 11.61
CA ASP A 103 3.46 -19.02 12.26
C ASP A 103 4.75 -18.19 12.47
N GLY A 104 4.71 -16.87 12.22
CA GLY A 104 5.84 -15.96 12.39
C GLY A 104 6.91 -16.00 11.28
N ARG A 105 6.76 -16.86 10.27
CA ARG A 105 7.69 -16.93 9.12
C ARG A 105 7.59 -15.69 8.24
N ARG A 106 8.73 -15.13 7.82
CA ARG A 106 8.79 -14.03 6.83
C ARG A 106 8.35 -14.57 5.47
N LEU A 107 7.28 -14.00 4.91
CA LEU A 107 6.72 -14.36 3.61
C LEU A 107 7.10 -13.35 2.51
N GLY A 108 7.58 -12.17 2.90
CA GLY A 108 7.97 -11.11 1.99
C GLY A 108 8.26 -9.80 2.70
N SER A 109 8.52 -8.76 1.93
CA SER A 109 8.75 -7.41 2.44
C SER A 109 8.37 -6.33 1.43
N VAL A 110 7.89 -5.20 1.94
CA VAL A 110 7.65 -3.98 1.18
C VAL A 110 8.59 -2.91 1.69
N ARG A 111 9.38 -2.30 0.80
CA ARG A 111 10.33 -1.25 1.16
C ARG A 111 10.23 -0.06 0.22
N ARG A 112 10.41 1.14 0.76
CA ARG A 112 10.54 2.35 -0.06
C ARG A 112 11.95 2.38 -0.67
N THR A 113 12.05 2.59 -1.98
CA THR A 113 13.34 2.69 -2.69
C THR A 113 13.74 4.15 -2.92
N SER A 114 12.79 5.08 -2.94
CA SER A 114 13.08 6.51 -3.08
C SER A 114 12.20 7.36 -2.16
N MET A 115 12.83 8.05 -1.20
CA MET A 115 12.15 9.00 -0.31
C MET A 115 11.65 10.25 -1.04
N TRP A 116 12.29 10.65 -2.15
CA TRP A 116 11.98 11.89 -2.87
C TRP A 116 11.01 11.70 -4.03
N ARG A 117 11.06 10.54 -4.71
CA ARG A 117 10.08 10.18 -5.76
C ARG A 117 8.87 9.43 -5.21
N GLY A 118 8.97 8.83 -4.03
CA GLY A 118 7.91 7.97 -3.49
C GLY A 118 7.90 6.58 -4.10
N ASP A 119 9.00 6.17 -4.74
CA ASP A 119 9.12 4.85 -5.35
C ASP A 119 9.21 3.76 -4.28
N ALA A 120 8.56 2.63 -4.53
CA ALA A 120 8.48 1.52 -3.59
C ALA A 120 8.53 0.17 -4.30
N VAL A 121 9.10 -0.81 -3.61
CA VAL A 121 9.21 -2.19 -4.09
C VAL A 121 8.50 -3.11 -3.11
N ALA A 122 7.61 -3.95 -3.63
CA ALA A 122 6.95 -5.02 -2.90
C ALA A 122 7.44 -6.37 -3.42
N ASP A 123 8.03 -7.15 -2.52
CA ASP A 123 8.37 -8.55 -2.76
C ASP A 123 7.49 -9.42 -1.87
N LEU A 124 6.39 -9.92 -2.45
CA LEU A 124 5.34 -10.64 -1.74
C LEU A 124 4.93 -11.91 -2.52
N PRO A 125 5.86 -12.85 -2.76
CA PRO A 125 5.63 -13.99 -3.66
C PRO A 125 4.52 -14.93 -3.19
N SER A 126 4.19 -14.93 -1.90
CA SER A 126 3.11 -15.73 -1.33
C SER A 126 1.71 -15.19 -1.60
N LEU A 127 1.58 -13.95 -2.08
CA LEU A 127 0.29 -13.29 -2.29
C LEU A 127 -0.08 -13.26 -3.77
N GLN A 128 -1.37 -13.30 -4.06
CA GLN A 128 -1.86 -13.09 -5.43
C GLN A 128 -1.57 -11.67 -5.91
N LEU A 129 -1.29 -11.50 -7.20
CA LEU A 129 -0.91 -10.21 -7.80
C LEU A 129 -1.84 -9.04 -7.46
N PRO A 130 -3.19 -9.17 -7.50
CA PRO A 130 -4.09 -8.09 -7.08
C PRO A 130 -3.90 -7.69 -5.61
N VAL A 131 -3.66 -8.67 -4.72
CA VAL A 131 -3.45 -8.47 -3.28
C VAL A 131 -2.11 -7.78 -3.05
N GLN A 132 -1.07 -8.14 -3.80
CA GLN A 132 0.22 -7.47 -3.68
C GLN A 132 0.13 -5.98 -4.06
N ILE A 133 -0.60 -5.65 -5.14
CA ILE A 133 -0.88 -4.26 -5.56
C ILE A 133 -1.62 -3.51 -4.45
N PHE A 134 -2.66 -4.13 -3.88
CA PHE A 134 -3.41 -3.58 -2.76
C PHE A 134 -2.51 -3.28 -1.56
N VAL A 135 -1.70 -4.25 -1.12
CA VAL A 135 -0.76 -4.09 0.00
C VAL A 135 0.24 -2.96 -0.26
N LEU A 136 0.85 -2.93 -1.45
CA LEU A 136 1.82 -1.91 -1.84
C LEU A 136 1.23 -0.50 -1.67
N ALA A 137 -0.01 -0.32 -2.09
CA ALA A 137 -0.66 0.96 -1.97
C ALA A 137 -1.15 1.30 -0.54
N VAL A 138 -1.53 0.29 0.27
CA VAL A 138 -1.78 0.47 1.71
C VAL A 138 -0.55 1.05 2.38
N VAL A 139 0.61 0.47 2.08
CA VAL A 139 1.89 0.90 2.64
C VAL A 139 2.28 2.30 2.14
N LEU A 140 2.12 2.59 0.86
CA LEU A 140 2.39 3.92 0.29
C LEU A 140 1.55 5.02 0.97
N THR A 141 0.26 4.77 1.20
CA THR A 141 -0.61 5.75 1.85
C THR A 141 -0.29 5.92 3.33
N MET A 142 0.04 4.83 4.02
CA MET A 142 0.51 4.90 5.40
C MET A 142 1.76 5.78 5.52
N TRP A 143 2.69 5.69 4.56
CA TRP A 143 3.85 6.56 4.52
C TRP A 143 3.51 8.02 4.19
N ASP A 144 2.59 8.27 3.25
CA ASP A 144 2.12 9.62 2.89
C ASP A 144 1.48 10.34 4.09
N SER A 145 0.59 9.65 4.82
CA SER A 145 -0.03 10.16 6.05
C SER A 145 0.97 10.43 7.17
N SER A 146 2.08 9.68 7.21
CA SER A 146 3.15 9.92 8.19
C SER A 146 4.00 11.15 7.84
N SER A 147 4.20 11.44 6.55
CA SER A 147 4.90 12.64 6.10
C SER A 147 4.08 13.94 6.25
N ALA A 148 2.74 13.87 6.16
CA ALA A 148 1.88 15.03 6.40
C ALA A 148 2.02 15.58 7.84
N THR A 149 2.24 14.71 8.83
CA THR A 149 2.45 15.09 10.23
C THR A 149 3.84 15.71 10.49
N GLY A 150 4.79 15.53 9.56
CA GLY A 150 6.13 16.14 9.65
C GLY A 150 6.21 17.57 9.09
N ALA A 151 5.28 17.97 8.21
CA ALA A 151 5.27 19.30 7.61
C ALA A 151 4.60 20.38 8.49
N ALA A 152 3.79 19.98 9.48
CA ALA A 152 3.14 20.91 10.41
C ALA A 152 4.08 21.46 11.51
N GLY A 153 5.29 20.90 11.66
CA GLY A 153 6.27 21.34 12.66
C GLY A 153 7.24 22.43 12.19
N ALA A 154 7.34 22.69 10.88
CA ALA A 154 8.36 23.59 10.33
C ALA A 154 7.88 25.03 10.07
N VAL A 155 6.58 25.31 10.19
CA VAL A 155 6.01 26.66 9.96
C VAL A 155 5.62 27.39 11.25
N ALA A 156 5.82 26.80 12.43
CA ALA A 156 5.46 27.41 13.71
C ALA A 156 6.65 28.03 14.48
N ALA A 157 7.85 28.09 13.88
CA ALA A 157 9.05 28.68 14.51
C ALA A 157 9.57 29.94 13.80
N ALA A 158 8.73 30.58 12.98
CA ALA A 158 9.02 31.89 12.38
C ALA A 158 7.75 32.74 12.41
N GLY A 159 7.47 33.33 13.57
CA GLY A 159 6.42 34.31 13.81
C GLY A 159 6.70 35.04 15.09
#